data_AF-A0A7C2QR70-F1
#
_entry.id   AF-A0A7C2QR70-F1
#
_cell.length_a   1.000
_cell.length_b   1.000
_cell.length_c   1.000
_cell.angle_alpha   90.00
_cell.angle_beta   90.00
_cell.angle_gamma   90.00
#
_symmetry.space_group_name_H-M   'P 1'
#
loop_
_entity.id
_entity.type
_entity.pdbx_description
1 polymer ?
#
loop_
_entity_poly.entity_id
_entity_poly.type
_entity_poly.pdbx_seq_one_letter_code
_entity_poly.pdbx_strand_id
1 'polypeptide(L)'
;MVAAIVLIRATPGDIGALARRIAGIDGVAEVYSVSGEYDLAAIVRVPEYERVAEVVTEEIARMSGVERTYTLTAFRVYSKQDLERAWDMFE
;
A
#
# COMPACT_ATOMS: atom_id res chain seq x y z
N MET A 1 10.06 4.84 -9.16
CA MET A 1 8.95 4.08 -8.55
C MET A 1 8.98 4.33 -7.06
N VAL A 2 7.93 4.96 -6.54
CA VAL A 2 7.71 5.21 -5.12
C VAL A 2 6.91 4.05 -4.54
N ALA A 3 7.28 3.60 -3.35
CA ALA A 3 6.56 2.58 -2.61
C ALA A 3 6.01 3.16 -1.32
N ALA A 4 4.80 2.75 -0.94
CA ALA A 4 4.22 3.09 0.35
C ALA A 4 3.46 1.88 0.92
N ILE A 5 3.41 1.80 2.25
CA ILE A 5 2.57 0.85 2.96
C ILE A 5 1.46 1.66 3.63
N VAL A 6 0.21 1.36 3.30
CA VAL A 6 -0.95 2.09 3.82
C VAL A 6 -1.67 1.16 4.77
N LEU A 7 -1.57 1.44 6.07
CA LEU A 7 -2.31 0.73 7.10
C LEU A 7 -3.69 1.37 7.22
N ILE A 8 -4.74 0.54 7.25
CA ILE A 8 -6.13 0.99 7.20
C ILE A 8 -6.89 0.34 8.34
N ARG A 9 -7.55 1.18 9.15
CA ARG A 9 -8.57 0.75 10.09
C ARG A 9 -9.92 0.87 9.41
N ALA A 10 -10.69 -0.20 9.50
CA ALA A 10 -11.97 -0.34 8.82
C ALA A 10 -13.07 -0.74 9.80
N THR A 11 -14.30 -0.34 9.50
CA THR A 11 -15.46 -0.71 10.29
C THR A 11 -15.68 -2.23 10.26
N PRO A 12 -15.92 -2.87 11.43
CA PRO A 12 -16.18 -4.31 11.50
C PRO A 12 -17.38 -4.70 10.64
N GLY A 13 -17.14 -5.52 9.62
CA GLY A 13 -18.14 -5.91 8.61
C GLY A 13 -17.78 -5.47 7.19
N ASP A 14 -17.06 -4.35 7.04
CA ASP A 14 -16.67 -3.81 5.73
C ASP A 14 -15.30 -4.30 5.26
N ILE A 15 -14.48 -4.86 6.15
CA ILE A 15 -13.07 -5.25 5.92
C ILE A 15 -12.90 -6.03 4.59
N GLY A 16 -13.69 -7.08 4.38
CA GLY A 16 -13.57 -7.91 3.18
C GLY A 16 -13.99 -7.19 1.89
N ALA A 17 -15.01 -6.34 1.96
CA ALA A 17 -15.46 -5.55 0.81
C ALA A 17 -14.46 -4.44 0.47
N LEU A 18 -13.93 -3.76 1.48
CA LEU A 18 -12.87 -2.76 1.35
C LEU A 18 -11.61 -3.37 0.76
N ALA A 19 -11.14 -4.51 1.25
CA ALA A 19 -9.95 -5.17 0.73
C ALA A 19 -10.03 -5.41 -0.79
N ARG A 20 -11.17 -5.92 -1.28
CA ARG A 20 -11.39 -6.15 -2.71
C ARG A 20 -11.45 -4.86 -3.53
N ARG A 21 -12.11 -3.82 -2.99
CA ARG A 21 -12.19 -2.52 -3.67
C ARG A 21 -10.82 -1.86 -3.76
N ILE A 22 -10.06 -1.87 -2.66
CA ILE A 22 -8.72 -1.27 -2.59
C ILE A 22 -7.75 -2.03 -3.50
N ALA A 23 -7.84 -3.36 -3.57
CA ALA A 23 -7.02 -4.17 -4.47
C ALA A 23 -7.28 -3.89 -5.96
N GLY A 24 -8.43 -3.26 -6.30
CA GLY A 24 -8.74 -2.85 -7.66
C GLY A 24 -8.27 -1.44 -8.03
N ILE A 25 -7.61 -0.71 -7.11
CA ILE A 25 -7.11 0.64 -7.38
C ILE A 25 -5.79 0.58 -8.15
N ASP A 26 -5.70 1.35 -9.23
CA ASP A 26 -4.46 1.51 -9.98
C ASP A 26 -3.36 2.13 -9.11
N GLY A 27 -2.28 1.37 -8.92
CA GLY A 27 -1.16 1.73 -8.04
C GLY A 27 -1.15 0.95 -6.73
N VAL A 28 -2.20 0.19 -6.41
CA VAL A 28 -2.18 -0.82 -5.33
C VAL A 28 -1.67 -2.14 -5.90
N ALA A 29 -0.53 -2.61 -5.41
CA ALA A 29 0.05 -3.88 -5.81
C ALA A 29 -0.60 -5.06 -5.08
N GLU A 30 -0.80 -4.92 -3.76
CA GLU A 30 -1.30 -5.99 -2.90
C GLU A 30 -2.10 -5.40 -1.73
N VAL A 31 -3.07 -6.15 -1.22
CA VAL A 31 -3.80 -5.81 0.01
C VAL A 31 -3.90 -7.04 0.89
N TYR A 32 -3.48 -6.90 2.15
CA TYR A 32 -3.55 -7.96 3.14
C TYR A 32 -4.55 -7.61 4.22
N SER A 33 -5.28 -8.60 4.71
CA SER A 33 -5.84 -8.54 6.06
C SER A 33 -4.75 -8.88 7.05
N VAL A 34 -4.63 -8.07 8.11
CA VAL A 34 -3.56 -8.18 9.09
C VAL A 34 -4.14 -8.24 10.49
N SER A 35 -3.46 -8.95 11.39
CA SER A 35 -3.73 -8.86 12.82
C SER A 35 -3.01 -7.66 13.42
N GLY A 36 -3.62 -6.97 14.38
CA GLY A 36 -2.97 -5.90 15.13
C GLY A 36 -3.87 -4.70 15.32
N GLU A 37 -3.28 -3.51 15.31
CA GLU A 37 -4.01 -2.24 15.50
C GLU A 37 -4.86 -1.84 14.27
N TYR A 38 -4.48 -2.32 13.08
CA TYR A 38 -5.13 -2.05 11.81
C TYR A 38 -5.68 -3.34 11.21
N ASP A 39 -6.66 -3.22 10.34
CA ASP A 39 -7.39 -4.36 9.76
C ASP A 39 -6.84 -4.78 8.39
N LEU A 40 -6.35 -3.78 7.62
CA LEU A 40 -5.77 -3.97 6.29
C LEU A 40 -4.42 -3.28 6.16
N ALA A 41 -3.55 -3.85 5.32
CA ALA A 41 -2.33 -3.23 4.85
C ALA A 41 -2.30 -3.28 3.32
N ALA A 42 -2.29 -2.13 2.66
CA ALA A 42 -2.17 -2.01 1.21
C ALA A 42 -0.73 -1.63 0.82
N ILE A 43 -0.15 -2.36 -0.12
CA ILE A 43 1.14 -2.07 -0.72
C ILE A 43 0.91 -1.23 -1.96
N VAL A 44 1.35 0.02 -1.93
CA VAL A 44 1.21 0.97 -3.03
C VAL A 44 2.54 1.08 -3.77
N ARG A 45 2.50 0.99 -5.10
CA ARG A 45 3.65 1.18 -6.01
C ARG A 45 3.22 2.09 -7.15
N VAL A 46 3.79 3.28 -7.20
CA VAL A 46 3.40 4.33 -8.16
C VAL A 46 4.65 4.96 -8.79
N PRO A 47 4.55 5.65 -9.94
CA PRO A 47 5.71 6.26 -10.56
C PRO A 47 6.33 7.39 -9.71
N GLU A 48 5.50 8.19 -9.04
CA GLU A 48 5.86 9.45 -8.37
C GLU A 48 5.07 9.69 -7.07
N TYR A 49 5.53 10.64 -6.25
CA TYR A 49 4.99 10.87 -4.90
C TYR A 49 3.56 11.41 -4.92
N GLU A 50 3.25 12.27 -5.88
CA GLU A 50 1.95 12.90 -6.07
C GLU A 50 0.86 11.84 -6.23
N ARG A 51 1.16 10.75 -6.96
CA ARG A 51 0.22 9.63 -7.14
C ARG A 51 -0.04 8.85 -5.86
N VAL A 52 0.86 8.89 -4.86
CA VAL A 52 0.57 8.31 -3.53
C VAL A 52 -0.55 9.09 -2.85
N ALA A 53 -0.52 10.43 -2.93
CA ALA A 53 -1.57 11.27 -2.35
C ALA A 53 -2.92 11.02 -3.02
N GLU A 54 -2.95 10.85 -4.34
CA GLU A 54 -4.16 10.49 -5.08
C GLU A 54 -4.73 9.14 -4.62
N VAL A 55 -3.92 8.07 -4.64
CA VAL A 55 -4.36 6.73 -4.22
C VAL A 55 -4.83 6.72 -2.77
N VAL A 56 -4.09 7.35 -1.85
CA VAL A 56 -4.40 7.27 -0.42
C VAL A 56 -5.51 8.24 -0.03
N THR A 57 -5.35 9.51 -0.32
CA THR A 57 -6.21 10.58 0.20
C THR A 57 -7.47 10.74 -0.63
N GLU A 58 -7.37 10.65 -1.95
CA GLU A 58 -8.50 10.87 -2.84
C GLU A 58 -9.32 9.60 -3.09
N GLU A 59 -8.70 8.42 -3.01
CA GLU A 59 -9.38 7.14 -3.25
C GLU A 59 -9.63 6.35 -1.95
N ILE A 60 -8.59 5.82 -1.28
CA ILE A 60 -8.75 4.91 -0.12
C ILE A 60 -9.46 5.60 1.05
N ALA A 61 -8.98 6.77 1.48
CA ALA A 61 -9.48 7.45 2.67
C ALA A 61 -10.94 7.93 2.55
N ARG A 62 -11.46 8.05 1.32
CA ARG A 62 -12.85 8.43 1.06
C ARG A 62 -13.81 7.25 1.00
N MET A 63 -13.32 6.01 1.05
CA MET A 63 -14.18 4.85 0.99
C MET A 63 -15.02 4.74 2.27
N SER A 64 -16.34 4.59 2.10
CA SER A 64 -17.22 4.22 3.20
C SER A 64 -16.72 2.95 3.89
N GLY A 65 -16.68 2.98 5.22
CA GLY A 65 -16.11 1.93 6.08
C GLY A 65 -14.63 2.12 6.42
N VAL A 66 -13.91 3.07 5.81
CA VAL A 66 -12.56 3.44 6.24
C VAL A 66 -12.65 4.44 7.38
N GLU A 67 -12.10 4.07 8.53
CA GLU A 67 -12.09 4.90 9.74
C GLU A 67 -10.81 5.73 9.83
N ARG A 68 -9.69 5.13 9.44
CA ARG A 68 -8.37 5.78 9.52
C ARG A 68 -7.38 5.15 8.55
N THR A 69 -6.53 5.97 7.96
CA THR A 69 -5.33 5.53 7.25
C THR A 69 -4.06 6.00 7.96
N TYR A 70 -3.00 5.19 7.89
CA TYR A 70 -1.66 5.55 8.33
C TYR A 70 -0.65 5.11 7.26
N THR A 71 0.00 6.09 6.62
CA THR A 71 0.81 5.85 5.43
C THR A 71 2.30 5.92 5.74
N LEU A 72 3.00 4.84 5.44
CA LEU A 72 4.45 4.68 5.54
C LEU A 72 5.04 4.76 4.13
N THR A 73 5.40 5.97 3.68
CA THR A 73 6.08 6.12 2.39
C THR A 73 7.55 5.73 2.53
N ALA A 74 8.01 4.82 1.67
CA ALA A 74 9.36 4.28 1.73
C ALA A 74 10.38 5.24 1.11
N PHE A 75 11.44 5.56 1.84
CA PHE A 75 12.59 6.30 1.30
C PHE A 75 13.50 5.45 0.42
N ARG A 76 13.55 4.14 0.69
CA ARG A 76 14.32 3.17 -0.07
C ARG A 76 13.65 1.81 -0.01
N VAL A 77 13.63 1.11 -1.15
CA VAL A 77 13.16 -0.27 -1.25
C VAL A 77 14.38 -1.16 -1.42
N TYR A 78 14.44 -2.24 -0.67
CA TYR A 78 15.43 -3.30 -0.85
C TYR A 78 14.69 -4.53 -1.37
N SER A 79 14.87 -4.86 -2.65
CA SER A 79 14.29 -6.06 -3.24
C SER A 79 15.37 -7.11 -3.53
N LYS A 80 14.97 -8.39 -3.61
CA LYS A 80 15.91 -9.46 -4.01
C LYS A 80 16.56 -9.19 -5.37
N GLN A 81 15.81 -8.64 -6.33
CA GLN A 81 16.36 -8.24 -7.63
C GLN A 81 17.40 -7.11 -7.52
N ASP A 82 17.26 -6.19 -6.57
CA ASP A 82 18.27 -5.13 -6.35
C ASP A 82 19.54 -5.69 -5.68
N LEU A 83 19.39 -6.73 -4.86
CA LEU A 83 20.51 -7.43 -4.21
C LEU A 83 21.28 -8.32 -5.19
N GLU A 84 20.58 -9.00 -6.10
CA GLU A 84 21.18 -9.85 -7.14
C GLU A 84 21.96 -9.01 -8.18
N ARG A 85 21.37 -7.89 -8.64
CA ARG A 85 22.06 -6.96 -9.56
C ARG A 85 23.32 -6.32 -8.97
N ALA A 86 23.37 -6.14 -7.65
CA ALA A 86 24.57 -5.64 -6.99
C ALA A 86 25.71 -6.68 -6.99
N TRP A 87 25.39 -7.97 -7.10
CA TRP A 87 26.37 -9.07 -7.12
C TRP A 87 26.94 -9.31 -8.52
N ASP A 88 26.09 -9.22 -9.56
CA ASP A 88 26.48 -9.42 -10.97
C ASP A 88 27.44 -8.33 -11.50
N MET A 89 27.54 -7.18 -10.83
CA MET A 89 28.47 -6.10 -11.21
C MET A 89 29.93 -6.35 -10.79
N PHE A 90 30.20 -7.41 -10.02
CA PHE A 90 31.54 -7.75 -9.52
C PHE A 90 32.14 -9.01 -10.15
N GLU A 91 31.54 -9.54 -11.22
CA GLU A 91 32.05 -10.65 -12.05
C GLU A 91 32.38 -10.17 -13.47
#